data_AF-A0A672K5D9-F1
#
_entry.id   AF-A0A672K5D9-F1
#
_cell.length_a   1.000
_cell.length_b   1.000
_cell.length_c   1.000
_cell.angle_alpha   90.00
_cell.angle_beta   90.00
_cell.angle_gamma   90.00
#
_symmetry.space_group_name_H-M   'P 1'
#
loop_
_entity.id
_entity.type
_entity.pdbx_description
1 polymer ?
#
loop_
_entity_poly.entity_id
_entity_poly.type
_entity_poly.pdbx_seq_one_letter_code
_entity_poly.pdbx_strand_id
1 'polypeptide(L)'
;MNSPASHINVNIYECSNIYLFQSLIHIIIFLICVYFFYIFFFSKYFSKYSSKLRYFIEKDFFMRYPVPDKKNLPFDIVELMEKVEQKGGFLPNVFKVLVHCPAEFRTFFSNYNVYFTFVTGGLSKADRELIVVATSAHNHCLYCVVSHSALHRIYSKKPVLADQVPSKNFTKHNLSAREKAMLDFALAVCWSETVTEEHLSTLEAHGFDREDIWDIAAFFALSNRMARLTDLRPNAEFYNMGRVPRDTEKSL
;
A
#
# COMPACT_ATOMS: atom_id res chain seq x y z
N MET A 1 -73.60 -56.73 33.79
CA MET A 1 -72.80 -56.24 34.94
C MET A 1 -71.67 -55.40 34.39
N ASN A 2 -71.52 -54.19 34.92
CA ASN A 2 -70.63 -53.12 34.48
C ASN A 2 -69.16 -53.38 34.79
N SER A 3 -68.25 -52.89 33.94
CA SER A 3 -67.05 -52.13 34.37
C SER A 3 -66.48 -51.32 33.18
N PRO A 4 -66.00 -50.07 33.38
CA PRO A 4 -65.78 -49.10 32.30
C PRO A 4 -64.33 -49.09 31.81
N ALA A 5 -64.13 -48.88 30.50
CA ALA A 5 -62.84 -48.46 29.96
C ALA A 5 -62.82 -46.93 29.88
N SER A 6 -61.83 -46.35 30.53
CA SER A 6 -61.55 -44.93 30.70
C SER A 6 -61.55 -44.14 29.39
N HIS A 7 -62.37 -43.09 29.32
CA HIS A 7 -62.18 -42.00 28.37
C HIS A 7 -60.87 -41.28 28.68
N ILE A 8 -59.84 -41.55 27.88
CA ILE A 8 -58.64 -40.72 27.82
C ILE A 8 -59.06 -39.43 27.09
N ASN A 9 -59.34 -38.39 27.85
CA ASN A 9 -59.56 -37.06 27.33
C ASN A 9 -58.19 -36.47 26.97
N VAL A 10 -57.62 -36.89 25.83
CA VAL A 10 -56.39 -36.27 25.30
C VAL A 10 -56.79 -34.87 24.88
N ASN A 11 -56.24 -33.90 25.61
CA ASN A 11 -56.52 -32.49 25.51
C ASN A 11 -56.26 -32.01 24.06
N ILE A 12 -57.33 -31.79 23.28
CA ILE A 12 -57.27 -31.41 21.85
C ILE A 12 -56.45 -30.13 21.64
N TYR A 13 -56.33 -29.29 22.69
CA TYR A 13 -55.50 -28.09 22.73
C TYR A 13 -53.98 -28.37 22.77
N GLU A 14 -53.53 -29.49 23.32
CA GLU A 14 -52.10 -29.86 23.33
C GLU A 14 -51.66 -30.38 21.96
N CYS A 15 -52.47 -31.20 21.30
CA CYS A 15 -52.17 -31.67 19.94
C CYS A 15 -52.10 -30.52 18.93
N SER A 16 -53.04 -29.57 18.98
CA SER A 16 -53.07 -28.44 18.03
C SER A 16 -51.90 -27.46 18.21
N ASN A 17 -51.41 -27.26 19.44
CA ASN A 17 -50.19 -26.50 19.71
C ASN A 17 -48.91 -27.19 19.20
N ILE A 18 -48.83 -28.52 19.27
CA ILE A 18 -47.69 -29.29 18.75
C ILE A 18 -47.61 -29.15 17.23
N TYR A 19 -48.74 -29.22 16.50
CA TYR A 19 -48.75 -29.03 15.06
C TYR A 19 -48.36 -27.60 14.66
N LEU A 20 -48.85 -26.58 15.37
CA LEU A 20 -48.46 -25.18 15.16
C LEU A 20 -46.97 -24.95 15.40
N PHE A 21 -46.41 -25.52 16.47
CA PHE A 21 -44.99 -25.43 16.79
C PHE A 21 -44.12 -26.15 15.75
N GLN A 22 -44.54 -27.33 15.31
CA GLN A 22 -43.89 -28.08 14.23
C GLN A 22 -43.88 -27.27 12.93
N SER A 23 -45.02 -26.65 12.56
CA SER A 23 -45.12 -25.79 11.37
C SER A 23 -44.24 -24.55 11.48
N LEU A 24 -44.16 -23.91 12.65
CA LEU A 24 -43.29 -22.75 12.87
C LEU A 24 -41.80 -23.10 12.69
N ILE A 25 -41.37 -24.25 13.20
CA ILE A 25 -39.99 -24.76 13.03
C ILE A 25 -39.68 -24.97 11.54
N HIS A 26 -40.61 -25.55 10.77
CA HIS A 26 -40.39 -25.77 9.34
C HIS A 26 -40.28 -24.45 8.56
N ILE A 27 -41.05 -23.43 8.93
CA ILE A 27 -40.95 -22.09 8.34
C ILE A 27 -39.60 -21.44 8.68
N ILE A 28 -39.15 -21.53 9.93
CA ILE A 28 -37.86 -20.96 10.36
C ILE A 28 -36.70 -21.64 9.63
N ILE A 29 -36.70 -22.97 9.53
CA ILE A 29 -35.69 -23.73 8.78
C ILE A 29 -35.70 -23.32 7.30
N PHE A 30 -36.87 -23.17 6.70
CA PHE A 30 -36.99 -22.71 5.31
C PHE A 30 -36.41 -21.31 5.11
N LEU A 31 -36.72 -20.36 5.99
CA LEU A 31 -36.19 -18.99 5.92
C LEU A 31 -34.67 -18.95 6.13
N ILE A 32 -34.13 -19.75 7.05
CA ILE A 32 -32.68 -19.88 7.25
C ILE A 32 -32.02 -20.45 5.99
N CYS A 33 -32.59 -21.50 5.40
CA CYS A 33 -32.07 -22.08 4.16
C CYS A 33 -32.11 -21.08 2.99
N VAL A 34 -33.17 -20.29 2.85
CA VAL A 34 -33.27 -19.22 1.84
C VAL A 34 -32.23 -18.13 2.10
N TYR A 35 -32.01 -17.74 3.35
CA TYR A 35 -31.00 -16.75 3.72
C TYR A 35 -29.57 -17.23 3.42
N PHE A 36 -29.21 -18.46 3.78
CA PHE A 36 -27.91 -19.05 3.46
C PHE A 36 -27.73 -19.28 1.97
N PHE A 37 -28.78 -19.70 1.25
CA PHE A 37 -28.75 -19.80 -0.21
C PHE A 37 -28.51 -18.44 -0.86
N TYR A 38 -29.20 -17.39 -0.38
CA TYR A 38 -29.01 -16.03 -0.85
C TYR A 38 -27.57 -15.56 -0.57
N ILE A 39 -27.04 -15.70 0.65
CA ILE A 39 -25.66 -15.32 0.97
C ILE A 39 -24.64 -16.09 0.11
N PHE A 40 -24.79 -17.41 -0.03
CA PHE A 40 -23.84 -18.21 -0.80
C PHE A 40 -23.87 -17.85 -2.29
N PHE A 41 -25.07 -17.64 -2.84
CA PHE A 41 -25.23 -17.26 -4.23
C PHE A 41 -24.76 -15.82 -4.46
N PHE A 42 -25.11 -14.86 -3.60
CA PHE A 42 -24.65 -13.48 -3.68
C PHE A 42 -23.13 -13.38 -3.48
N SER A 43 -22.53 -14.17 -2.58
CA SER A 43 -21.08 -14.24 -2.39
C SER A 43 -20.36 -14.74 -3.65
N LYS A 44 -20.86 -15.81 -4.28
CA LYS A 44 -20.32 -16.28 -5.57
C LYS A 44 -20.56 -15.30 -6.71
N TYR A 45 -21.73 -14.67 -6.77
CA TYR A 45 -22.07 -13.69 -7.80
C TYR A 45 -21.20 -12.44 -7.66
N PHE A 46 -21.05 -11.92 -6.44
CA PHE A 46 -20.21 -10.78 -6.12
C PHE A 46 -18.73 -11.11 -6.36
N SER A 47 -18.26 -12.32 -6.04
CA SER A 47 -16.91 -12.77 -6.39
C SER A 47 -16.67 -12.74 -7.91
N LYS A 48 -17.61 -13.29 -8.69
CA LYS A 48 -17.54 -13.33 -10.18
C LYS A 48 -17.65 -11.95 -10.83
N TYR A 49 -18.46 -11.05 -10.27
CA TYR A 49 -18.54 -9.66 -10.75
C TYR A 49 -17.36 -8.83 -10.28
N SER A 50 -16.82 -9.06 -9.08
CA SER A 50 -15.63 -8.38 -8.58
C SER A 50 -14.40 -8.72 -9.42
N SER A 51 -14.26 -9.95 -9.91
CA SER A 51 -13.14 -10.36 -10.76
C SER A 51 -13.27 -9.78 -12.18
N LYS A 52 -14.48 -9.73 -12.73
CA LYS A 52 -14.75 -9.10 -14.03
C LYS A 52 -14.63 -7.58 -13.97
N LEU A 53 -15.01 -6.95 -12.86
CA LEU A 53 -14.81 -5.52 -12.61
C LEU A 53 -13.33 -5.20 -12.34
N ARG A 54 -12.60 -6.05 -11.61
CA ARG A 54 -11.12 -5.97 -11.49
C ARG A 54 -10.46 -6.07 -12.85
N TYR A 55 -10.88 -7.04 -13.67
CA TYR A 55 -10.37 -7.22 -15.02
C TYR A 55 -10.62 -6.00 -15.92
N PHE A 56 -11.77 -5.33 -15.79
CA PHE A 56 -12.05 -4.09 -16.54
C PHE A 56 -11.29 -2.86 -16.00
N ILE A 57 -11.04 -2.78 -14.69
CA ILE A 57 -10.23 -1.71 -14.08
C ILE A 57 -8.72 -1.91 -14.36
N GLU A 58 -8.25 -3.15 -14.48
CA GLU A 58 -6.85 -3.49 -14.77
C GLU A 58 -6.49 -3.37 -16.25
N LYS A 59 -7.45 -3.49 -17.18
CA LYS A 59 -7.17 -3.49 -18.62
C LYS A 59 -6.72 -2.14 -19.17
N ASP A 60 -7.02 -1.05 -18.47
CA ASP A 60 -6.55 0.29 -18.83
C ASP A 60 -5.26 0.68 -18.08
N PHE A 61 -4.45 -0.31 -17.69
CA PHE A 61 -3.07 -0.05 -17.30
C PHE A 61 -2.24 0.30 -18.53
N PHE A 62 -2.32 1.56 -18.96
CA PHE A 62 -1.52 2.06 -20.07
C PHE A 62 -0.07 2.27 -19.62
N MET A 63 0.74 1.21 -19.66
CA MET A 63 2.21 1.31 -19.61
C MET A 63 2.74 1.44 -21.03
N ARG A 64 3.76 2.27 -21.23
CA ARG A 64 4.40 2.40 -22.55
C ARG A 64 5.11 1.12 -23.02
N TYR A 65 5.45 0.24 -22.09
CA TYR A 65 6.17 -1.00 -22.35
C TYR A 65 5.31 -2.21 -21.97
N PRO A 66 5.46 -3.34 -22.68
CA PRO A 66 4.70 -4.54 -22.39
C PRO A 66 5.11 -5.12 -21.04
N VAL A 67 4.11 -5.50 -20.25
CA VAL A 67 4.28 -6.26 -19.00
C VAL A 67 4.27 -7.75 -19.33
N PRO A 68 5.37 -8.48 -19.10
CA PRO A 68 5.39 -9.93 -19.30
C PRO A 68 4.37 -10.64 -18.41
N ASP A 69 3.80 -11.73 -18.91
CA ASP A 69 2.97 -12.63 -18.09
C ASP A 69 3.83 -13.24 -16.97
N LYS A 70 3.31 -13.24 -15.74
CA LYS A 70 3.97 -13.75 -14.54
C LYS A 70 4.51 -15.17 -14.72
N LYS A 71 3.83 -16.02 -15.50
CA LYS A 71 4.27 -17.40 -15.78
C LYS A 71 5.58 -17.50 -16.57
N ASN A 72 5.96 -16.43 -17.28
CA ASN A 72 7.16 -16.36 -18.11
C ASN A 72 8.31 -15.66 -17.37
N LEU A 73 8.11 -15.24 -16.11
CA LEU A 73 9.13 -14.56 -15.33
C LEU A 73 10.03 -15.57 -14.59
N PRO A 74 11.31 -15.22 -14.37
CA PRO A 74 12.20 -15.99 -13.50
C PRO A 74 11.62 -16.18 -12.08
N PHE A 75 11.86 -17.36 -11.49
CA PHE A 75 11.32 -17.76 -10.19
C PHE A 75 11.63 -16.76 -9.07
N ASP A 76 12.87 -16.27 -9.00
CA ASP A 76 13.33 -15.33 -7.97
C ASP A 76 12.57 -13.99 -8.00
N ILE A 77 12.21 -13.52 -9.21
CA ILE A 77 11.42 -12.30 -9.39
C ILE A 77 9.98 -12.53 -8.94
N VAL A 78 9.39 -13.66 -9.33
CA VAL A 78 8.04 -14.04 -8.94
C VAL A 78 7.93 -14.15 -7.42
N GLU A 79 8.87 -14.83 -6.78
CA GLU A 79 8.93 -14.98 -5.32
C GLU A 79 9.00 -13.61 -4.62
N LEU A 80 9.85 -12.70 -5.11
CA LEU A 80 9.95 -11.35 -4.56
C LEU A 80 8.63 -10.57 -4.70
N MET A 81 8.00 -10.62 -5.89
CA MET A 81 6.72 -9.95 -6.13
C MET A 81 5.64 -10.47 -5.19
N GLU A 82 5.54 -11.79 -5.01
CA GLU A 82 4.58 -12.42 -4.10
C GLU A 82 4.81 -12.03 -2.64
N LYS A 83 6.07 -12.02 -2.19
CA LYS A 83 6.43 -11.60 -0.83
C LYS A 83 6.06 -10.15 -0.56
N VAL A 84 6.27 -9.26 -1.53
CA VAL A 84 5.89 -7.85 -1.43
C VAL A 84 4.38 -7.69 -1.39
N GLU A 85 3.66 -8.39 -2.26
CA GLU A 85 2.19 -8.36 -2.32
C GLU A 85 1.57 -8.90 -1.02
N GLN A 86 2.08 -10.00 -0.48
CA GLN A 86 1.61 -10.55 0.80
C GLN A 86 1.82 -9.59 1.97
N LYS A 87 2.97 -8.90 2.01
CA LYS A 87 3.29 -7.96 3.10
C LYS A 87 2.53 -6.64 2.98
N GLY A 88 2.36 -6.13 1.77
CA GLY A 88 1.75 -4.83 1.50
C GLY A 88 0.24 -4.86 1.25
N GLY A 89 -0.32 -6.03 0.94
CA GLY A 89 -1.70 -6.22 0.51
C GLY A 89 -1.96 -5.90 -0.98
N PHE A 90 -0.94 -5.43 -1.70
CA PHE A 90 -0.97 -5.18 -3.15
C PHE A 90 0.46 -5.14 -3.69
N LEU A 91 0.61 -5.36 -5.00
CA LEU A 91 1.89 -5.24 -5.69
C LEU A 91 2.10 -3.82 -6.27
N PRO A 92 3.14 -3.07 -5.85
CA PRO A 92 3.44 -1.77 -6.44
C PRO A 92 3.75 -1.87 -7.94
N ASN A 93 3.21 -0.94 -8.74
CA ASN A 93 3.30 -1.00 -10.19
C ASN A 93 4.73 -0.88 -10.74
N VAL A 94 5.69 -0.39 -9.94
CA VAL A 94 7.12 -0.39 -10.32
C VAL A 94 7.65 -1.81 -10.55
N PHE A 95 7.18 -2.81 -9.78
CA PHE A 95 7.47 -4.22 -10.05
C PHE A 95 6.87 -4.63 -11.41
N LYS A 96 5.64 -4.18 -11.66
CA LYS A 96 4.89 -4.20 -12.93
C LYS A 96 5.77 -3.94 -14.16
N VAL A 97 6.40 -2.78 -14.13
CA VAL A 97 7.12 -2.21 -15.26
C VAL A 97 8.53 -2.77 -15.37
N LEU A 98 9.27 -2.84 -14.27
CA LEU A 98 10.71 -3.15 -14.33
C LEU A 98 10.99 -4.60 -14.73
N VAL A 99 10.04 -5.52 -14.53
CA VAL A 99 10.19 -6.91 -15.00
C VAL A 99 10.27 -7.04 -16.52
N HIS A 100 9.98 -5.97 -17.27
CA HIS A 100 10.28 -5.89 -18.70
C HIS A 100 11.75 -6.23 -19.00
N CYS A 101 12.68 -5.83 -18.12
CA CYS A 101 14.08 -6.19 -18.16
C CYS A 101 14.50 -6.84 -16.82
N PRO A 102 14.46 -8.18 -16.69
CA PRO A 102 14.77 -8.89 -15.45
C PRO A 102 16.14 -8.56 -14.83
N ALA A 103 17.15 -8.26 -15.66
CA ALA A 103 18.47 -7.86 -15.18
C ALA A 103 18.42 -6.48 -14.51
N GLU A 104 17.77 -5.50 -15.14
CA GLU A 104 17.56 -4.17 -14.56
C GLU A 104 16.69 -4.21 -13.32
N PHE A 105 15.64 -5.04 -13.30
CA PHE A 105 14.81 -5.28 -12.12
C PHE A 105 15.66 -5.69 -10.91
N ARG A 106 16.55 -6.69 -11.09
CA ARG A 106 17.42 -7.17 -10.00
C ARG A 106 18.36 -6.08 -9.52
N THR A 107 19.02 -5.37 -10.44
CA THR A 107 19.92 -4.27 -10.09
C THR A 107 19.19 -3.15 -9.36
N PHE A 108 18.00 -2.78 -9.84
CA PHE A 108 17.18 -1.74 -9.24
C PHE A 108 16.79 -2.08 -7.80
N PHE A 109 16.25 -3.28 -7.56
CA PHE A 109 15.81 -3.67 -6.22
C PHE A 109 16.97 -4.02 -5.28
N SER A 110 18.09 -4.52 -5.80
CA SER A 110 19.32 -4.67 -5.01
C SER A 110 19.80 -3.32 -4.49
N ASN A 111 19.91 -2.32 -5.38
CA ASN A 111 20.30 -0.97 -5.00
C ASN A 111 19.28 -0.34 -4.03
N TYR A 112 17.98 -0.47 -4.29
CA TYR A 112 16.92 -0.02 -3.38
C TYR A 112 17.09 -0.62 -1.97
N ASN A 113 17.41 -1.91 -1.87
CA ASN A 113 17.59 -2.57 -0.58
C ASN A 113 18.83 -2.07 0.17
N VAL A 114 19.91 -1.71 -0.53
CA VAL A 114 21.07 -1.06 0.10
C VAL A 114 20.62 0.24 0.79
N TYR A 115 19.89 1.11 0.07
CA TYR A 115 19.48 2.42 0.59
C TYR A 115 18.38 2.40 1.65
N PHE A 116 17.48 1.41 1.66
CA PHE A 116 16.33 1.40 2.58
C PHE A 116 16.36 0.29 3.64
N THR A 117 17.18 -0.76 3.43
CA THR A 117 17.20 -1.95 4.29
C THR A 117 18.55 -2.15 4.98
N PHE A 118 19.67 -2.01 4.26
CA PHE A 118 21.01 -2.36 4.76
C PHE A 118 21.86 -1.14 5.16
N VAL A 119 21.18 -0.12 5.64
CA VAL A 119 21.78 1.19 5.89
C VAL A 119 22.73 1.19 7.08
N THR A 120 23.86 1.86 6.87
CA THR A 120 24.77 2.40 7.89
C THR A 120 24.62 3.92 7.90
N GLY A 121 24.49 4.57 9.07
CA GLY A 121 24.38 6.04 9.17
C GLY A 121 23.24 6.55 10.06
N GLY A 122 23.14 7.87 10.18
CA GLY A 122 22.19 8.62 11.01
C GLY A 122 20.87 9.01 10.33
N LEU A 123 20.70 8.81 9.02
CA LEU A 123 19.43 9.07 8.34
C LEU A 123 18.34 8.05 8.68
N SER A 124 17.22 8.54 9.19
CA SER A 124 16.04 7.71 9.44
C SER A 124 15.35 7.27 8.14
N LYS A 125 14.49 6.25 8.22
CA LYS A 125 13.64 5.87 7.08
C LYS A 125 12.75 7.03 6.62
N ALA A 126 12.27 7.86 7.55
CA ALA A 126 11.49 9.04 7.21
C ALA A 126 12.34 10.06 6.44
N ASP A 127 13.57 10.35 6.88
CA ASP A 127 14.49 11.27 6.20
C ASP A 127 14.73 10.87 4.75
N ARG A 128 15.02 9.57 4.53
CA ARG A 128 15.24 9.00 3.19
C ARG A 128 14.02 9.20 2.30
N GLU A 129 12.83 8.81 2.76
CA GLU A 129 11.61 9.01 1.98
C GLU A 129 11.33 10.50 1.70
N LEU A 130 11.67 11.40 2.62
CA LEU A 130 11.48 12.84 2.44
C LEU A 130 12.39 13.39 1.34
N ILE A 131 13.66 12.96 1.30
CA ILE A 131 14.61 13.27 0.22
C ILE A 131 14.05 12.81 -1.13
N VAL A 132 13.50 11.59 -1.18
CA VAL A 132 12.88 11.05 -2.40
C VAL A 132 11.71 11.90 -2.86
N VAL A 133 10.82 12.29 -1.95
CA VAL A 133 9.66 13.13 -2.29
C VAL A 133 10.11 14.48 -2.85
N ALA A 134 11.09 15.14 -2.23
CA ALA A 134 11.61 16.43 -2.67
C ALA A 134 12.21 16.37 -4.08
N THR A 135 13.15 15.45 -4.30
CA THR A 135 13.83 15.28 -5.59
C THR A 135 12.87 14.78 -6.67
N SER A 136 11.93 13.91 -6.34
CA SER A 136 10.90 13.42 -7.27
C SER A 136 9.89 14.50 -7.67
N ALA A 137 9.54 15.38 -6.74
CA ALA A 137 8.70 16.54 -7.03
C ALA A 137 9.41 17.49 -7.98
N HIS A 138 10.71 17.75 -7.75
CA HIS A 138 11.52 18.52 -8.68
C HIS A 138 11.57 17.89 -10.07
N ASN A 139 11.77 16.56 -10.16
CA ASN A 139 11.79 15.81 -11.41
C ASN A 139 10.40 15.55 -12.03
N HIS A 140 9.32 16.11 -11.48
CA HIS A 140 7.94 15.93 -11.95
C HIS A 140 7.51 14.45 -12.08
N CYS A 141 7.98 13.61 -11.17
CA CYS A 141 7.70 12.17 -11.17
C CYS A 141 6.48 11.83 -10.31
N LEU A 142 5.31 11.73 -10.94
CA LEU A 142 4.04 11.43 -10.25
C LEU A 142 4.10 10.15 -9.42
N TYR A 143 4.60 9.04 -9.99
CA TYR A 143 4.68 7.76 -9.28
C TYR A 143 5.46 7.90 -7.98
N CYS A 144 6.68 8.41 -8.09
CA CYS A 144 7.58 8.48 -6.94
C CYS A 144 7.07 9.47 -5.89
N VAL A 145 6.53 10.62 -6.30
CA VAL A 145 5.92 11.57 -5.34
C VAL A 145 4.79 10.88 -4.57
N VAL A 146 3.86 10.20 -5.24
CA VAL A 146 2.71 9.58 -4.57
C VAL A 146 3.12 8.40 -3.70
N SER A 147 3.96 7.49 -4.20
CA SER A 147 4.37 6.29 -3.46
C SER A 147 5.24 6.62 -2.26
N HIS A 148 6.25 7.47 -2.43
CA HIS A 148 7.18 7.80 -1.35
C HIS A 148 6.59 8.78 -0.34
N SER A 149 5.62 9.63 -0.73
CA SER A 149 4.85 10.40 0.24
C SER A 149 4.04 9.49 1.16
N ALA A 150 3.47 8.40 0.64
CA ALA A 150 2.77 7.41 1.46
C ALA A 150 3.70 6.74 2.47
N LEU A 151 4.87 6.28 2.02
CA LEU A 151 5.87 5.64 2.88
C LEU A 151 6.40 6.63 3.93
N HIS A 152 6.71 7.87 3.53
CA HIS A 152 7.09 8.93 4.45
C HIS A 152 6.04 9.11 5.56
N ARG A 153 4.75 9.24 5.22
CA ARG A 153 3.67 9.38 6.22
C ARG A 153 3.64 8.19 7.19
N ILE A 154 3.86 6.97 6.70
CA ILE A 154 3.89 5.76 7.52
C ILE A 154 5.08 5.75 8.49
N TYR A 155 6.27 6.16 8.06
CA TYR A 155 7.48 6.14 8.90
C TYR A 155 7.55 7.33 9.86
N SER A 156 7.28 8.54 9.37
CA SER A 156 7.35 9.77 10.18
C SER A 156 6.18 9.94 11.13
N LYS A 157 5.05 9.27 10.88
CA LYS A 157 3.74 9.54 11.52
C LYS A 157 3.25 10.98 11.33
N LYS A 158 3.80 11.73 10.37
CA LYS A 158 3.40 13.09 10.01
C LYS A 158 2.55 13.04 8.73
N PRO A 159 1.20 13.09 8.82
CA PRO A 159 0.31 12.85 7.66
C PRO A 159 0.37 13.94 6.59
N VAL A 160 0.87 15.14 6.91
CA VAL A 160 0.85 16.30 6.00
C VAL A 160 2.22 16.72 5.48
N LEU A 161 3.33 16.29 6.12
CA LEU A 161 4.65 16.85 5.82
C LEU A 161 5.11 16.56 4.39
N ALA A 162 4.89 15.33 3.90
CA ALA A 162 5.25 14.97 2.53
C ALA A 162 4.47 15.76 1.45
N ASP A 163 3.25 16.21 1.76
CA ASP A 163 2.43 16.99 0.82
C ASP A 163 2.90 18.45 0.73
N GLN A 164 3.65 18.92 1.73
CA GLN A 164 4.22 20.27 1.80
C GLN A 164 5.52 20.40 0.99
N VAL A 165 6.30 19.31 0.94
CA VAL A 165 7.61 19.25 0.29
C VAL A 165 7.60 19.54 -1.23
N PRO A 166 6.59 19.16 -2.03
CA PRO A 166 6.60 19.48 -3.46
C PRO A 166 6.61 20.98 -3.82
N SER A 167 6.35 21.90 -2.88
CA SER A 167 6.41 23.34 -3.17
C SER A 167 7.85 23.86 -3.05
N LYS A 168 8.34 24.61 -4.06
CA LYS A 168 9.68 25.26 -4.07
C LYS A 168 9.99 26.13 -2.84
N ASN A 169 9.01 26.47 -2.02
CA ASN A 169 9.18 27.33 -0.87
C ASN A 169 8.93 26.58 0.44
N PHE A 170 9.85 25.67 0.76
CA PHE A 170 9.83 24.88 2.00
C PHE A 170 9.84 25.73 3.28
N THR A 171 10.21 27.01 3.17
CA THR A 171 10.30 27.96 4.29
C THR A 171 8.97 28.23 4.99
N LYS A 172 7.83 27.90 4.38
CA LYS A 172 6.50 28.03 4.98
C LYS A 172 6.01 26.79 5.72
N HIS A 173 6.85 25.75 5.82
CA HIS A 173 6.44 24.44 6.32
C HIS A 173 7.07 24.12 7.67
N ASN A 174 6.44 23.19 8.40
CA ASN A 174 6.92 22.70 9.69
C ASN A 174 8.10 21.72 9.53
N LEU A 175 9.14 22.12 8.81
CA LEU A 175 10.42 21.42 8.71
C LEU A 175 11.37 21.96 9.78
N SER A 176 12.06 21.04 10.46
CA SER A 176 13.18 21.39 11.31
C SER A 176 14.34 21.96 10.49
N ALA A 177 15.25 22.70 11.14
CA ALA A 177 16.46 23.20 10.48
C ALA A 177 17.30 22.07 9.87
N ARG A 178 17.36 20.90 10.55
CA ARG A 178 18.03 19.70 10.07
C ARG A 178 17.38 19.15 8.79
N GLU A 179 16.05 18.97 8.80
CA GLU A 179 15.32 18.51 7.60
C GLU A 179 15.48 19.49 6.44
N LYS A 180 15.49 20.80 6.71
CA LYS A 180 15.69 21.82 5.66
C LYS A 180 17.08 21.71 5.03
N ALA A 181 18.15 21.70 5.83
CA ALA A 181 19.52 21.60 5.32
C ALA A 181 19.73 20.33 4.47
N MET A 182 19.17 19.21 4.94
CA MET A 182 19.18 17.94 4.20
C MET A 182 18.50 18.04 2.84
N LEU A 183 17.30 18.65 2.78
CA LEU A 183 16.55 18.79 1.52
C LEU A 183 17.19 19.81 0.57
N ASP A 184 17.73 20.91 1.10
CA ASP A 184 18.43 21.92 0.30
C ASP A 184 19.65 21.28 -0.40
N PHE A 185 20.45 20.49 0.32
CA PHE A 185 21.57 19.76 -0.28
C PHE A 185 21.13 18.69 -1.29
N ALA A 186 20.11 17.88 -0.96
CA ALA A 186 19.58 16.88 -1.88
C ALA A 186 19.10 17.50 -3.20
N LEU A 187 18.48 18.69 -3.13
CA LEU A 187 18.04 19.43 -4.31
C LEU A 187 19.20 20.02 -5.10
N ALA A 188 20.25 20.55 -4.44
CA ALA A 188 21.47 21.02 -5.11
C ALA A 188 22.12 19.88 -5.93
N VAL A 189 22.27 18.70 -5.34
CA VAL A 189 22.76 17.50 -6.05
C VAL A 189 21.82 17.09 -7.17
N CYS A 190 20.50 17.13 -6.95
CA CYS A 190 19.50 16.83 -7.98
C CYS A 190 19.56 17.80 -9.17
N TRP A 191 19.92 19.07 -8.93
CA TRP A 191 20.15 20.09 -9.96
C TRP A 191 21.50 19.96 -10.65
N SER A 192 22.33 18.99 -10.26
CA SER A 192 23.69 18.85 -10.76
C SER A 192 24.54 20.10 -10.49
N GLU A 193 24.28 20.79 -9.37
CA GLU A 193 25.13 21.88 -8.92
C GLU A 193 26.49 21.33 -8.48
N THR A 194 27.52 22.18 -8.55
CA THR A 194 28.83 21.83 -8.01
C THR A 194 28.75 21.76 -6.49
N VAL A 195 29.01 20.59 -5.92
CA VAL A 195 29.10 20.41 -4.47
C VAL A 195 30.38 21.10 -3.96
N THR A 196 30.22 22.00 -2.99
CA THR A 196 31.32 22.76 -2.35
C THR A 196 31.49 22.35 -0.89
N GLU A 197 32.63 22.67 -0.27
CA GLU A 197 32.82 22.48 1.18
C GLU A 197 31.85 23.29 2.04
N GLU A 198 31.27 24.38 1.50
CA GLU A 198 30.22 25.13 2.20
C GLU A 198 28.95 24.29 2.38
N HIS A 199 28.56 23.51 1.36
CA HIS A 199 27.43 22.58 1.49
C HIS A 199 27.69 21.53 2.57
N LEU A 200 28.91 21.00 2.60
CA LEU A 200 29.31 19.91 3.50
C LEU A 200 29.36 20.42 4.95
N SER A 201 30.03 21.55 5.18
CA SER A 201 30.11 22.19 6.51
C SER A 201 28.74 22.65 7.04
N THR A 202 27.82 23.07 6.16
CA THR A 202 26.44 23.38 6.55
C THR A 202 25.71 22.15 7.09
N LEU A 203 25.87 20.99 6.46
CA LEU A 203 25.26 19.74 6.94
C LEU A 203 25.91 19.25 8.23
N GLU A 204 27.23 19.35 8.35
CA GLU A 204 27.96 19.01 9.58
C GLU A 204 27.49 19.85 10.76
N ALA A 205 27.22 21.13 10.56
CA ALA A 205 26.64 22.01 11.59
C ALA A 205 25.23 21.58 12.06
N HIS A 206 24.53 20.79 11.24
CA HIS A 206 23.24 20.18 11.58
C HIS A 206 23.35 18.71 12.06
N GLY A 207 24.57 18.23 12.31
CA GLY A 207 24.84 16.92 12.90
C GLY A 207 24.83 15.76 11.91
N PHE A 208 24.96 16.02 10.61
CA PHE A 208 25.21 14.99 9.61
C PHE A 208 26.71 14.71 9.51
N ASP A 209 27.10 13.44 9.55
CA ASP A 209 28.47 13.04 9.25
C ASP A 209 28.70 12.86 7.73
N ARG A 210 29.93 12.54 7.32
CA ARG A 210 30.25 12.39 5.90
C ARG A 210 29.55 11.19 5.24
N GLU A 211 29.22 10.15 6.00
CA GLU A 211 28.48 8.99 5.51
C GLU A 211 26.99 9.34 5.31
N ASP A 212 26.41 10.14 6.20
CA ASP A 212 25.08 10.70 6.02
C ASP A 212 25.01 11.58 4.77
N ILE A 213 26.00 12.42 4.55
CA ILE A 213 26.05 13.31 3.38
C ILE A 213 26.15 12.49 2.08
N TRP A 214 26.95 11.43 2.08
CA TRP A 214 27.01 10.48 0.98
C TRP A 214 25.62 9.90 0.68
N ASP A 215 24.92 9.44 1.71
CA ASP A 215 23.58 8.87 1.59
C ASP A 215 22.51 9.87 1.13
N ILE A 216 22.65 11.17 1.46
CA ILE A 216 21.75 12.22 0.96
C ILE A 216 21.95 12.44 -0.54
N ALA A 217 23.21 12.47 -1.00
CA ALA A 217 23.54 12.70 -2.41
C ALA A 217 23.17 11.51 -3.29
N ALA A 218 23.18 10.31 -2.72
CA ALA A 218 23.11 9.10 -3.49
C ALA A 218 21.66 8.58 -3.59
N PHE A 219 21.18 8.53 -4.85
CA PHE A 219 19.98 7.83 -5.35
C PHE A 219 18.74 8.68 -5.73
N PHE A 220 17.82 8.04 -6.47
CA PHE A 220 16.53 8.49 -7.07
C PHE A 220 16.50 9.20 -8.43
N ALA A 221 17.61 9.69 -8.95
CA ALA A 221 17.65 10.22 -10.32
C ALA A 221 17.25 9.17 -11.39
N LEU A 222 17.66 7.91 -11.21
CA LEU A 222 17.33 6.79 -12.11
C LEU A 222 15.84 6.43 -12.06
N SER A 223 15.28 6.24 -10.86
CA SER A 223 13.89 5.82 -10.68
C SER A 223 12.91 6.82 -11.30
N ASN A 224 13.17 8.12 -11.11
CA ASN A 224 12.33 9.16 -11.71
C ASN A 224 12.35 9.10 -13.24
N ARG A 225 13.53 8.95 -13.85
CA ARG A 225 13.67 8.85 -15.32
C ARG A 225 12.95 7.61 -15.86
N MET A 226 13.12 6.45 -15.21
CA MET A 226 12.43 5.21 -15.60
C MET A 226 10.92 5.31 -15.47
N ALA A 227 10.41 5.87 -14.36
CA ALA A 227 8.98 6.06 -14.15
C ALA A 227 8.36 7.00 -15.20
N ARG A 228 9.07 8.08 -15.56
CA ARG A 228 8.64 9.01 -16.61
C ARG A 228 8.65 8.37 -17.99
N LEU A 229 9.72 7.65 -18.34
CA LEU A 229 9.85 6.94 -19.61
C LEU A 229 8.71 5.94 -19.81
N THR A 230 8.32 5.24 -18.75
CA THR A 230 7.38 4.12 -18.83
C THR A 230 5.92 4.54 -18.63
N ASP A 231 5.67 5.83 -18.38
CA ASP A 231 4.39 6.39 -17.89
C ASP A 231 3.85 5.63 -16.66
N LEU A 232 4.76 5.31 -15.73
CA LEU A 232 4.44 4.51 -14.55
C LEU A 232 3.40 5.24 -13.69
N ARG A 233 2.25 4.60 -13.48
CA ARG A 233 1.14 5.13 -12.67
C ARG A 233 1.17 4.58 -11.24
N PRO A 234 1.02 5.42 -10.21
CA PRO A 234 0.97 4.96 -8.83
C PRO A 234 -0.31 4.15 -8.57
N ASN A 235 -0.18 3.13 -7.72
CA ASN A 235 -1.30 2.37 -7.21
C ASN A 235 -2.28 3.28 -6.45
N ALA A 236 -3.58 2.96 -6.51
CA ALA A 236 -4.63 3.75 -5.85
C ALA A 236 -4.43 3.78 -4.32
N GLU A 237 -3.91 2.70 -3.76
CA GLU A 237 -3.63 2.49 -2.34
C GLU A 237 -2.69 3.56 -1.78
N PHE A 238 -1.68 4.00 -2.55
CA PHE A 238 -0.71 4.98 -2.10
C PHE A 238 -1.32 6.37 -1.85
N TYR A 239 -2.40 6.74 -2.54
CA TYR A 239 -3.01 8.07 -2.39
C TYR A 239 -3.56 8.29 -0.98
N ASN A 240 -4.12 7.25 -0.35
CA ASN A 240 -4.75 7.36 0.97
C ASN A 240 -3.88 6.81 2.11
N MET A 241 -2.88 6.00 1.80
CA MET A 241 -2.01 5.37 2.79
C MET A 241 -1.30 6.42 3.66
N GLY A 242 -1.41 6.25 4.98
CA GLY A 242 -0.76 7.09 5.99
C GLY A 242 -1.42 8.44 6.25
N ARG A 243 -2.58 8.74 5.65
CA ARG A 243 -3.29 10.02 5.87
C ARG A 243 -4.05 10.09 7.19
N VAL A 244 -4.61 8.95 7.64
CA VAL A 244 -5.31 8.83 8.92
C VAL A 244 -4.38 8.08 9.89
N PRO A 245 -3.99 8.68 11.04
CA PRO A 245 -3.28 7.96 12.08
C PRO A 245 -4.09 6.74 12.51
N ARG A 246 -3.44 5.60 12.76
CA ARG A 246 -4.14 4.45 13.35
C ARG A 246 -4.37 4.75 14.83
N ASP A 247 -5.63 4.74 15.27
CA ASP A 247 -5.95 4.80 16.69
C ASP A 247 -5.37 3.58 17.39
N THR A 248 -4.37 3.78 18.24
CA THR A 248 -3.73 2.72 19.04
C THR A 248 -4.60 2.21 20.19
N GLU A 249 -5.82 2.72 20.37
CA GLU A 249 -6.70 2.37 21.50
C GLU A 249 -7.65 1.17 21.27
N LYS A 250 -7.72 0.60 20.06
CA LYS A 250 -8.64 -0.53 19.77
C LYS A 250 -7.97 -1.90 19.64
N SER A 251 -6.77 -2.07 20.21
CA SER A 251 -6.11 -3.37 20.28
C SER A 251 -5.72 -3.75 21.71
N LEU A 252 -6.67 -3.59 22.64
CA LEU A 252 -6.65 -4.24 23.96
C LEU A 252 -7.49 -5.50 23.90
#